data_AF-A0A3R6QXP7-F1
#
_entry.id   AF-A0A3R6QXP7-F1
#
_cell.length_a   1.000
_cell.length_b   1.000
_cell.length_c   1.000
_cell.angle_alpha   90.00
_cell.angle_beta   90.00
_cell.angle_gamma   90.00
#
_symmetry.space_group_name_H-M   'P 1'
#
loop_
_entity.id
_entity.type
_entity.pdbx_description
1 polymer ?
#
loop_
_entity_poly.entity_id
_entity_poly.type
_entity_poly.pdbx_seq_one_letter_code
_entity_poly.pdbx_strand_id
1 'polypeptide(L)'
;MKKFVCTVCGYVYEGEAAPEKCPVCGAPASKFKEQSGEMTWAAEHVVGVAQGVSEDILEDLRANYEGECREVGMYLAMARVAHREGYPEIGLYWEKAAHEEAEHAAKFAELLGEVVTDSTKKNLEMRVEAEHGATEGKFDLAKRAKAANLDAIHDTVHEMARDEARHGKAFEGLLKRYFN
;
A
#
# COMPACT_ATOMS: atom_id res chain seq x y z
N MET A 1 -9.02 19.56 35.58
CA MET A 1 -9.56 18.37 34.91
C MET A 1 -8.45 17.56 34.26
N LYS A 2 -8.32 16.32 34.70
CA LYS A 2 -7.40 15.30 34.18
C LYS A 2 -8.10 14.49 33.10
N LYS A 3 -7.31 13.86 32.22
CA LYS A 3 -7.83 12.90 31.22
C LYS A 3 -7.57 11.48 31.68
N PHE A 4 -8.60 10.64 31.62
CA PHE A 4 -8.52 9.23 31.95
C PHE A 4 -8.94 8.42 30.71
N VAL A 5 -8.08 7.52 30.25
CA VAL A 5 -8.34 6.69 29.07
C VAL A 5 -8.62 5.25 29.51
N CYS A 6 -9.76 4.71 29.08
CA CYS A 6 -10.10 3.32 29.30
C CYS A 6 -9.15 2.43 28.48
N THR A 7 -8.32 1.63 29.15
CA THR A 7 -7.38 0.68 28.54
C THR A 7 -8.02 -0.50 27.81
N VAL A 8 -9.35 -0.64 27.89
CA VAL A 8 -10.09 -1.72 27.21
C VAL A 8 -10.64 -1.26 25.85
N CYS A 9 -11.14 -0.02 25.76
CA CYS A 9 -11.85 0.45 24.57
C CYS A 9 -11.41 1.85 24.08
N GLY A 10 -10.49 2.51 24.77
CA GLY A 10 -9.99 3.84 24.40
C GLY A 10 -10.90 5.01 24.79
N TYR A 11 -12.04 4.77 25.46
CA TYR A 11 -12.91 5.88 25.91
C TYR A 11 -12.15 6.88 26.78
N VAL A 12 -12.22 8.16 26.42
CA VAL A 12 -11.56 9.27 27.13
C VAL A 12 -12.58 9.97 28.01
N TYR A 13 -12.30 10.03 29.31
CA TYR A 13 -13.08 10.78 30.30
C TYR A 13 -12.28 11.98 30.80
N GLU A 14 -12.92 13.15 30.90
CA GLU A 14 -12.31 14.35 31.48
C GLU A 14 -12.97 14.65 32.84
N GLY A 15 -12.19 14.72 33.91
CA GLY A 15 -12.70 14.97 35.25
C GLY A 15 -11.59 14.97 36.31
N GLU A 16 -11.96 15.00 37.59
CA GLU A 16 -10.98 14.97 38.69
C GLU A 16 -10.50 13.55 39.01
N ALA A 17 -11.34 12.53 38.75
CA ALA A 17 -11.02 11.11 38.93
C ALA A 17 -11.69 10.26 37.84
N ALA A 18 -11.16 9.05 37.57
CA ALA A 18 -11.77 8.11 36.63
C ALA A 18 -13.21 7.71 37.06
N PRO A 19 -14.13 7.49 36.11
CA PRO A 19 -15.49 7.07 36.44
C PRO A 19 -15.50 5.64 36.99
N GLU A 20 -16.47 5.32 37.87
CA GLU A 20 -16.59 3.97 38.46
C GLU A 20 -16.71 2.85 37.41
N LYS A 21 -17.43 3.14 36.32
CA LYS A 21 -17.59 2.27 35.16
C LYS A 21 -17.44 3.06 33.88
N CYS A 22 -16.76 2.47 32.90
CA CYS A 22 -16.70 2.99 31.55
C CYS A 22 -18.11 3.00 30.92
N PRO A 23 -18.60 4.13 30.41
CA PRO A 23 -19.92 4.21 29.80
C PRO A 23 -20.02 3.47 28.46
N VAL A 24 -18.87 3.13 27.84
CA VAL A 24 -18.81 2.43 26.54
C VAL A 24 -18.77 0.91 26.72
N CYS A 25 -17.79 0.39 27.45
CA CYS A 25 -17.57 -1.06 27.58
C CYS A 25 -17.90 -1.64 28.95
N GLY A 26 -18.32 -0.82 29.92
CA GLY A 26 -18.62 -1.26 31.28
C GLY A 26 -17.41 -1.64 32.15
N ALA A 27 -16.19 -1.51 31.63
CA ALA A 27 -14.97 -1.79 32.39
C ALA A 27 -14.87 -0.95 33.67
N PRO A 28 -14.36 -1.51 34.78
CA PRO A 28 -14.26 -0.79 36.05
C PRO A 28 -13.23 0.35 36.00
N ALA A 29 -13.32 1.29 36.96
CA ALA A 29 -12.38 2.40 37.13
C ALA A 29 -10.90 1.99 37.08
N SER A 30 -10.55 0.80 37.59
CA SER A 30 -9.17 0.27 37.57
C SER A 30 -8.60 0.04 36.17
N LYS A 31 -9.46 0.03 35.14
CA LYS A 31 -9.06 -0.04 33.73
C LYS A 31 -8.86 1.34 33.09
N PHE A 32 -8.98 2.43 33.84
CA PHE A 32 -8.62 3.76 33.37
C PHE A 32 -7.17 4.09 33.74
N LYS A 33 -6.43 4.63 32.78
CA LYS A 33 -5.10 5.20 33.00
C LYS A 33 -5.20 6.72 32.87
N GLU A 34 -4.70 7.43 33.87
CA GLU A 34 -4.54 8.89 33.75
C GLU A 34 -3.53 9.18 32.65
N GLN A 35 -3.94 9.96 31.67
CA GLN A 35 -3.08 10.39 30.58
C GLN A 35 -2.34 11.65 31.02
N SER A 36 -1.04 11.48 31.30
CA SER A 36 -0.12 12.55 31.67
C SER A 36 1.18 12.41 30.88
N GLY A 37 1.81 13.54 30.55
CA GLY A 37 3.03 13.57 29.75
C GLY A 37 2.79 13.43 28.25
N GLU A 38 3.86 13.11 27.51
CA GLU A 38 3.82 12.88 26.07
C GLU A 38 3.13 11.56 25.73
N MET A 39 2.38 11.55 24.63
CA MET A 39 1.76 10.35 24.10
C MET A 39 2.82 9.45 23.48
N THR A 40 2.85 8.19 23.91
CA THR A 40 3.66 7.14 23.28
C THR A 40 2.76 6.03 22.75
N TRP A 41 3.13 5.46 21.61
CA TRP A 41 2.48 4.30 21.04
C TRP A 41 3.18 3.04 21.53
N ALA A 42 2.41 2.06 22.02
CA ALA A 42 2.96 0.85 22.62
C ALA A 42 3.58 -0.12 21.59
N ALA A 43 3.11 -0.04 20.33
CA ALA A 43 3.60 -0.80 19.20
C ALA A 43 3.24 -0.05 17.91
N GLU A 44 4.10 -0.14 16.91
CA GLU A 44 3.93 0.46 15.59
C GLU A 44 4.34 -0.56 14.52
N HIS A 45 3.76 -0.43 13.32
CA HIS A 45 4.29 -1.14 12.16
C HIS A 45 5.67 -0.57 11.81
N VAL A 46 6.61 -1.45 11.49
CA VAL A 46 7.98 -1.08 11.14
C VAL A 46 8.26 -1.58 9.73
N VAL A 47 8.52 -0.65 8.82
CA VAL A 47 8.98 -0.97 7.46
C VAL A 47 10.41 -1.50 7.54
N GLY A 48 10.69 -2.62 6.88
CA GLY A 48 12.01 -3.25 6.87
C GLY A 48 12.32 -4.10 8.10
N VAL A 49 11.31 -4.60 8.82
CA VAL A 49 11.54 -5.46 10.00
C VAL A 49 12.27 -6.76 9.68
N ALA A 50 12.27 -7.21 8.42
CA ALA A 50 13.03 -8.37 7.97
C ALA A 50 14.51 -8.05 7.71
N GLN A 51 14.95 -6.79 7.74
CA GLN A 51 16.36 -6.44 7.51
C GLN A 51 17.25 -7.08 8.58
N GLY A 52 18.24 -7.87 8.14
CA GLY A 52 19.17 -8.58 9.02
C GLY A 52 18.78 -10.00 9.41
N VAL A 53 17.67 -10.54 8.88
CA VAL A 53 17.42 -11.99 8.91
C VAL A 53 18.35 -12.74 7.95
N SER A 54 18.29 -14.07 7.94
CA SER A 54 19.13 -14.88 7.05
C SER A 54 18.76 -14.69 5.58
N GLU A 55 19.75 -14.79 4.69
CA GLU A 55 19.56 -14.47 3.26
C GLU A 55 18.54 -15.41 2.59
N ASP A 56 18.50 -16.68 2.97
CA ASP A 56 17.50 -17.64 2.48
C ASP A 56 16.07 -17.19 2.79
N ILE A 57 15.83 -16.61 3.97
CA ILE A 57 14.53 -16.04 4.32
C ILE A 57 14.24 -14.78 3.49
N LEU A 58 15.23 -13.91 3.28
CA LEU A 58 15.05 -12.72 2.43
C LEU A 58 14.74 -13.09 0.98
N GLU A 59 15.43 -14.09 0.44
CA GLU A 59 15.17 -14.62 -0.90
C GLU A 59 13.74 -15.14 -1.03
N ASP A 60 13.27 -15.94 -0.07
CA ASP A 60 11.90 -16.44 -0.05
C ASP A 60 10.88 -15.29 0.08
N LEU A 61 11.11 -14.31 0.95
CA LEU A 61 10.23 -13.14 1.08
C LEU A 61 10.14 -12.32 -0.21
N ARG A 62 11.27 -12.10 -0.90
CA ARG A 62 11.30 -11.43 -2.21
C ARG A 62 10.59 -12.25 -3.27
N ALA A 63 10.80 -13.56 -3.31
CA ALA A 63 10.13 -14.46 -4.24
C ALA A 63 8.61 -14.43 -4.05
N ASN A 64 8.13 -14.41 -2.80
CA ASN A 64 6.71 -14.25 -2.50
C ASN A 64 6.20 -12.87 -2.94
N TYR A 65 6.86 -11.76 -2.59
CA TYR A 65 6.48 -10.41 -3.06
C TYR A 65 6.30 -10.36 -4.59
N GLU A 66 7.26 -10.92 -5.32
CA GLU A 66 7.27 -11.00 -6.77
C GLU A 66 6.19 -11.95 -7.33
N GLY A 67 5.86 -13.03 -6.62
CA GLY A 67 4.76 -13.94 -6.92
C GLY A 67 3.41 -13.23 -6.81
N GLU A 68 3.13 -12.66 -5.64
CA GLU A 68 1.90 -11.94 -5.33
C GLU A 68 1.66 -10.79 -6.32
N CYS A 69 2.70 -10.00 -6.64
CA CYS A 69 2.60 -8.92 -7.64
C CYS A 69 2.17 -9.43 -9.03
N ARG A 70 2.59 -10.64 -9.42
CA ARG A 70 2.19 -11.25 -10.69
C ARG A 70 0.74 -11.74 -10.63
N GLU A 71 0.34 -12.34 -9.53
CA GLU A 71 -1.02 -12.84 -9.34
C GLU A 71 -2.07 -11.73 -9.43
N VAL A 72 -1.80 -10.54 -8.88
CA VAL A 72 -2.67 -9.36 -9.06
C VAL A 72 -2.97 -9.10 -10.54
N GLY A 73 -1.94 -9.01 -11.38
CA GLY A 73 -2.09 -8.76 -12.82
C GLY A 73 -2.78 -9.92 -13.54
N MET A 74 -2.46 -11.16 -13.16
CA MET A 74 -3.07 -12.37 -13.72
C MET A 74 -4.56 -12.45 -13.41
N TYR A 75 -4.96 -12.29 -12.15
CA TYR A 75 -6.36 -12.37 -11.73
C TYR A 75 -7.21 -11.25 -12.33
N LEU A 76 -6.71 -10.02 -12.42
CA LEU A 76 -7.40 -8.94 -13.15
C LEU A 76 -7.57 -9.26 -14.64
N ALA A 77 -6.56 -9.87 -15.27
CA ALA A 77 -6.67 -10.30 -16.67
C ALA A 77 -7.68 -11.45 -16.84
N MET A 78 -7.68 -12.42 -15.93
CA MET A 78 -8.66 -13.52 -15.91
C MET A 78 -10.08 -13.01 -15.66
N ALA A 79 -10.27 -12.03 -14.77
CA ALA A 79 -11.56 -11.39 -14.53
C ALA A 79 -12.12 -10.79 -15.83
N ARG A 80 -11.28 -10.07 -16.59
CA ARG A 80 -11.65 -9.52 -17.89
C ARG A 80 -12.01 -10.61 -18.91
N VAL A 81 -11.39 -11.79 -18.86
CA VAL A 81 -11.79 -12.95 -19.68
C VAL A 81 -13.16 -13.45 -19.26
N ALA A 82 -13.37 -13.72 -17.97
CA ALA A 82 -14.63 -14.22 -17.43
C ALA A 82 -15.82 -13.30 -17.79
N HIS A 83 -15.63 -11.97 -17.70
CA HIS A 83 -16.65 -11.01 -18.12
C HIS A 83 -16.97 -11.08 -19.61
N ARG A 84 -15.98 -11.26 -20.49
CA ARG A 84 -16.20 -11.41 -21.94
C ARG A 84 -16.92 -12.70 -22.28
N GLU A 85 -16.72 -13.75 -21.51
CA GLU A 85 -17.40 -15.03 -21.66
C GLU A 85 -18.81 -15.05 -21.05
N GLY A 86 -19.20 -13.99 -20.32
CA GLY A 86 -20.52 -13.87 -19.71
C GLY A 86 -20.64 -14.50 -18.32
N TYR A 87 -19.53 -14.67 -17.60
CA TYR A 87 -19.48 -15.17 -16.21
C TYR A 87 -19.13 -14.05 -15.21
N PRO A 88 -20.05 -13.10 -14.95
CA PRO A 88 -19.74 -11.94 -14.12
C PRO A 88 -19.41 -12.30 -12.67
N GLU A 89 -20.01 -13.34 -12.10
CA GLU A 89 -19.75 -13.79 -10.72
C GLU A 89 -18.32 -14.33 -10.55
N ILE A 90 -17.80 -15.03 -11.58
CA ILE A 90 -16.41 -15.49 -11.60
C ILE A 90 -15.46 -14.30 -11.75
N GLY A 91 -15.80 -13.36 -12.64
CA GLY A 91 -15.01 -12.14 -12.83
C GLY A 91 -14.88 -11.32 -11.54
N LEU A 92 -15.99 -11.11 -10.83
CA LEU A 92 -16.01 -10.41 -9.55
C LEU A 92 -15.18 -11.13 -8.47
N TYR A 93 -15.19 -12.46 -8.46
CA TYR A 93 -14.38 -13.22 -7.51
C TYR A 93 -12.88 -13.09 -7.83
N TRP A 94 -12.49 -13.08 -9.11
CA TRP A 94 -11.10 -12.80 -9.52
C TRP A 94 -10.65 -11.38 -9.20
N GLU A 95 -11.51 -10.38 -9.33
CA GLU A 95 -11.20 -9.02 -8.85
C GLU A 95 -10.98 -8.99 -7.33
N LYS A 96 -11.81 -9.72 -6.57
CA LYS A 96 -11.64 -9.87 -5.12
C LYS A 96 -10.30 -10.54 -4.78
N ALA A 97 -9.99 -11.67 -5.42
CA ALA A 97 -8.73 -12.38 -5.20
C ALA A 97 -7.52 -11.48 -5.54
N ALA A 98 -7.58 -10.72 -6.64
CA ALA A 98 -6.52 -9.76 -6.98
C ALA A 98 -6.29 -8.71 -5.88
N HIS A 99 -7.34 -8.27 -5.18
CA HIS A 99 -7.19 -7.34 -4.06
C HIS A 99 -6.60 -8.00 -2.81
N GLU A 100 -6.88 -9.28 -2.57
CA GLU A 100 -6.27 -10.07 -1.49
C GLU A 100 -4.77 -10.26 -1.77
N GLU A 101 -4.36 -10.62 -2.99
CA GLU A 101 -2.94 -10.73 -3.33
C GLU A 101 -2.21 -9.38 -3.33
N ALA A 102 -2.90 -8.29 -3.65
CA ALA A 102 -2.35 -6.94 -3.49
C ALA A 102 -2.08 -6.61 -2.01
N GLU A 103 -2.91 -7.10 -1.08
CA GLU A 103 -2.68 -6.99 0.36
C GLU A 103 -1.45 -7.82 0.78
N HIS A 104 -1.31 -9.04 0.26
CA HIS A 104 -0.15 -9.90 0.51
C HIS A 104 1.14 -9.26 0.00
N ALA A 105 1.17 -8.79 -1.25
CA ALA A 105 2.30 -8.07 -1.83
C ALA A 105 2.69 -6.84 -0.99
N ALA A 106 1.70 -6.05 -0.54
CA ALA A 106 1.96 -4.89 0.31
C ALA A 106 2.63 -5.27 1.65
N LYS A 107 2.16 -6.34 2.30
CA LYS A 107 2.78 -6.85 3.53
C LYS A 107 4.22 -7.32 3.31
N PHE A 108 4.49 -8.06 2.24
CA PHE A 108 5.86 -8.47 1.92
C PHE A 108 6.77 -7.27 1.63
N ALA A 109 6.27 -6.28 0.89
CA ALA A 109 7.01 -5.04 0.63
C ALA A 109 7.35 -4.28 1.92
N GLU A 110 6.40 -4.18 2.86
CA GLU A 110 6.63 -3.59 4.18
C GLU A 110 7.63 -4.38 5.01
N LEU A 111 7.53 -5.72 5.04
CA LEU A 111 8.48 -6.58 5.76
C LEU A 111 9.91 -6.38 5.26
N LEU A 112 10.09 -6.38 3.94
CA LEU A 112 11.38 -6.22 3.28
C LEU A 112 11.93 -4.79 3.42
N GLY A 113 11.08 -3.77 3.22
CA GLY A 113 11.49 -2.36 3.21
C GLY A 113 12.45 -2.00 2.08
N GLU A 114 12.47 -2.77 1.00
CA GLU A 114 13.40 -2.58 -0.13
C GLU A 114 12.82 -1.67 -1.22
N VAL A 115 11.49 -1.68 -1.38
CA VAL A 115 10.76 -0.93 -2.43
C VAL A 115 9.88 0.19 -1.86
N VAL A 116 9.84 0.31 -0.53
CA VAL A 116 9.04 1.28 0.22
C VAL A 116 9.80 1.69 1.49
N THR A 117 9.58 2.92 1.95
CA THR A 117 10.13 3.46 3.19
C THR A 117 9.02 3.85 4.16
N ASP A 118 9.38 4.15 5.40
CA ASP A 118 8.49 4.71 6.43
C ASP A 118 8.15 6.20 6.22
N SER A 119 8.66 6.83 5.15
CA SER A 119 8.45 8.25 4.87
C SER A 119 7.63 8.47 3.60
N THR A 120 6.44 9.06 3.75
CA THR A 120 5.59 9.45 2.62
C THR A 120 6.33 10.38 1.65
N LYS A 121 7.14 11.31 2.15
CA LYS A 121 7.94 12.21 1.32
C LYS A 121 8.93 11.41 0.46
N LYS A 122 9.68 10.51 1.09
CA LYS A 122 10.70 9.72 0.40
C LYS A 122 10.08 8.78 -0.63
N ASN A 123 8.95 8.17 -0.30
CA ASN A 123 8.20 7.32 -1.22
C ASN A 123 7.71 8.13 -2.44
N LEU A 124 7.21 9.36 -2.24
CA LEU A 124 6.84 10.24 -3.36
C LEU A 124 8.04 10.60 -4.24
N GLU A 125 9.18 10.98 -3.66
CA GLU A 125 10.41 11.25 -4.41
C GLU A 125 10.83 10.05 -5.28
N MET A 126 10.87 8.86 -4.69
CA MET A 126 11.19 7.62 -5.39
C MET A 126 10.20 7.33 -6.53
N ARG A 127 8.90 7.55 -6.32
CA ARG A 127 7.89 7.31 -7.36
C ARG A 127 7.95 8.34 -8.49
N VAL A 128 8.26 9.60 -8.22
CA VAL A 128 8.47 10.61 -9.29
C VAL A 128 9.60 10.17 -10.22
N GLU A 129 10.74 9.76 -9.66
CA GLU A 129 11.88 9.26 -10.45
C GLU A 129 11.54 7.97 -11.21
N ALA A 130 10.85 7.03 -10.55
CA ALA A 130 10.43 5.78 -11.16
C ALA A 130 9.48 6.00 -12.34
N GLU A 131 8.48 6.88 -12.21
CA GLU A 131 7.53 7.16 -13.29
C GLU A 131 8.19 7.85 -14.50
N HIS A 132 9.19 8.71 -14.25
CA HIS A 132 9.99 9.29 -15.35
C HIS A 132 10.70 8.19 -16.16
N GLY A 133 11.41 7.28 -15.49
CA GLY A 133 12.08 6.16 -16.15
C GLY A 133 11.12 5.19 -16.84
N ALA A 134 9.99 4.86 -16.18
CA ALA A 134 8.97 3.97 -16.74
C ALA A 134 8.30 4.57 -17.99
N THR A 135 8.08 5.89 -18.02
CA THR A 135 7.57 6.61 -19.19
C THR A 135 8.51 6.44 -20.38
N GLU A 136 9.81 6.65 -20.20
CA GLU A 136 10.81 6.51 -21.26
C GLU A 136 10.88 5.07 -21.79
N GLY A 137 10.95 4.09 -20.88
CA GLY A 137 11.03 2.68 -21.25
C GLY A 137 9.81 2.19 -22.04
N LYS A 138 8.59 2.57 -21.61
CA LYS A 138 7.36 2.24 -22.33
C LYS A 138 7.28 2.95 -23.69
N PHE A 139 7.71 4.20 -23.76
CA PHE A 139 7.73 4.92 -25.02
C PHE A 139 8.71 4.33 -26.04
N ASP A 140 9.89 3.90 -25.61
CA ASP A 140 10.83 3.15 -26.47
C ASP A 140 10.22 1.85 -26.99
N LEU A 141 9.60 1.04 -26.10
CA LEU A 141 8.92 -0.19 -26.50
C LEU A 141 7.83 0.07 -27.53
N ALA A 142 7.00 1.10 -27.31
CA ALA A 142 5.95 1.49 -28.26
C ALA A 142 6.54 1.86 -29.62
N LYS A 143 7.64 2.65 -29.67
CA LYS A 143 8.32 3.00 -30.94
C LYS A 143 8.81 1.77 -31.69
N ARG A 144 9.46 0.82 -30.99
CA ARG A 144 9.95 -0.42 -31.59
C ARG A 144 8.80 -1.28 -32.11
N ALA A 145 7.71 -1.39 -31.35
CA ALA A 145 6.49 -2.08 -31.79
C ALA A 145 5.91 -1.44 -33.06
N LYS A 146 5.86 -0.11 -33.13
CA LYS A 146 5.38 0.60 -34.32
C LYS A 146 6.27 0.36 -35.54
N ALA A 147 7.59 0.42 -35.37
CA ALA A 147 8.55 0.14 -36.45
C ALA A 147 8.43 -1.31 -36.97
N ALA A 148 8.01 -2.24 -36.12
CA ALA A 148 7.74 -3.64 -36.46
C ALA A 148 6.31 -3.90 -36.99
N ASN A 149 5.49 -2.86 -37.18
CA ASN A 149 4.06 -2.97 -37.56
C ASN A 149 3.20 -3.79 -36.56
N LEU A 150 3.52 -3.73 -35.27
CA LEU A 150 2.79 -4.38 -34.19
C LEU A 150 1.84 -3.38 -33.51
N ASP A 151 0.84 -2.91 -34.25
CA ASP A 151 -0.01 -1.78 -33.84
C ASP A 151 -0.73 -1.98 -32.50
N ALA A 152 -1.28 -3.18 -32.24
CA ALA A 152 -1.95 -3.47 -30.97
C ALA A 152 -1.02 -3.32 -29.74
N ILE A 153 0.26 -3.67 -29.90
CA ILE A 153 1.28 -3.50 -28.85
C ILE A 153 1.63 -2.02 -28.72
N HIS A 154 1.89 -1.33 -29.84
CA HIS A 154 2.20 0.10 -29.83
C HIS A 154 1.09 0.90 -29.14
N ASP A 155 -0.17 0.73 -29.56
CA ASP A 155 -1.28 1.56 -29.09
C ASP A 155 -1.49 1.39 -27.59
N THR A 156 -1.45 0.14 -27.11
CA THR A 156 -1.61 -0.16 -25.69
C THR A 156 -0.45 0.39 -24.84
N VAL A 157 0.79 0.12 -25.24
CA VAL A 157 1.97 0.51 -24.45
C VAL A 157 2.21 2.03 -24.50
N HIS A 158 1.89 2.68 -25.63
CA HIS A 158 1.99 4.13 -25.74
C HIS A 158 0.99 4.83 -24.83
N GLU A 159 -0.23 4.30 -24.71
CA GLU A 159 -1.19 4.84 -23.73
C GLU A 159 -0.69 4.66 -22.29
N MET A 160 -0.14 3.48 -21.95
CA MET A 160 0.51 3.27 -20.65
C MET A 160 1.69 4.23 -20.40
N ALA A 161 2.47 4.59 -21.42
CA ALA A 161 3.53 5.59 -21.28
C ALA A 161 2.96 6.98 -20.91
N ARG A 162 1.78 7.35 -21.43
CA ARG A 162 1.09 8.59 -21.05
C ARG A 162 0.52 8.51 -19.64
N ASP A 163 0.05 7.34 -19.23
CA ASP A 163 -0.38 7.09 -17.86
C ASP A 163 0.78 7.31 -16.87
N GLU A 164 1.98 6.79 -17.15
CA GLU A 164 3.14 7.03 -16.27
C GLU A 164 3.55 8.50 -16.23
N ALA A 165 3.50 9.21 -17.36
CA ALA A 165 3.72 10.65 -17.37
C ALA A 165 2.67 11.40 -16.52
N ARG A 166 1.41 10.95 -16.53
CA ARG A 166 0.35 11.50 -15.67
C ARG A 166 0.61 11.19 -14.19
N HIS A 167 0.99 9.96 -13.85
CA HIS A 167 1.32 9.54 -12.49
C HIS A 167 2.51 10.35 -11.95
N GLY A 168 3.60 10.45 -12.71
CA GLY A 168 4.78 11.22 -12.32
C GLY A 168 4.46 12.70 -12.06
N LYS A 169 3.68 13.35 -12.94
CA LYS A 169 3.22 14.73 -12.73
C LYS A 169 2.33 14.89 -11.50
N ALA A 170 1.45 13.92 -11.23
CA ALA A 170 0.60 13.94 -10.04
C ALA A 170 1.44 13.81 -8.76
N PHE A 171 2.37 12.85 -8.71
CA PHE A 171 3.28 12.66 -7.59
C PHE A 171 4.18 13.88 -7.37
N GLU A 172 4.70 14.47 -8.43
CA GLU A 172 5.51 15.70 -8.35
C GLU A 172 4.69 16.87 -7.78
N GLY A 173 3.43 17.02 -8.22
CA GLY A 173 2.51 18.02 -7.68
C GLY A 173 2.20 17.82 -6.20
N LEU A 174 1.98 16.57 -5.76
CA LEU A 174 1.75 16.23 -4.35
C LEU A 174 3.00 16.49 -3.50
N LEU A 175 4.17 16.09 -3.99
CA LEU A 175 5.44 16.34 -3.31
C LEU A 175 5.66 17.84 -3.09
N LYS A 176 5.44 18.66 -4.14
CA LYS A 176 5.51 20.13 -4.05
C LYS A 176 4.49 20.72 -3.09
N ARG A 177 3.27 20.18 -3.05
CA ARG A 177 2.19 20.74 -2.22
C ARG A 177 2.39 20.50 -0.73
N TYR A 178 2.93 19.35 -0.35
CA TYR A 178 2.97 18.92 1.04
C TYR A 178 4.37 18.92 1.68
N PHE A 179 5.45 19.00 0.88
CA PHE A 179 6.82 18.77 1.37
C PHE A 179 7.89 19.75 0.86
N ASN A 180 7.49 20.82 0.15
CA ASN A 180 8.36 21.91 -0.30
C ASN A 180 8.02 23.24 0.36
#